data_AF-A0A3A4W193-F1
#
_entry.id   AF-A0A3A4W193-F1
#
_cell.length_a   1.000
_cell.length_b   1.000
_cell.length_c   1.000
_cell.angle_alpha   90.00
_cell.angle_beta   90.00
_cell.angle_gamma   90.00
#
_symmetry.space_group_name_H-M   'P 1'
#
loop_
_entity.id
_entity.type
_entity.pdbx_description
1 polymer ?
#
loop_
_entity_poly.entity_id
_entity_poly.type
_entity_poly.pdbx_seq_one_letter_code
_entity_poly.pdbx_strand_id
1 'polypeptide(L)'
;MKSLFWSLFLIFILLTGILFLILSHLLIPQAIKLDAIRNLLPQLLLLAAGEAGLAFIVAHIFQKPLNTIRHFLLEKQANPKAFDRLQKRPDQIGALAKAVVRYTSQSDDRITDLISQQHYLASILENLNDGICIVDQSGTVRILNQATKRLFEIPENLVSGQSLIETIRHHKVLELWQACKESGIQQTLQIETSFNRSSLQCIATPLEPSSDGNILLLFQDITRLHQLEVVRRDFVSNVSHELRTPLTSLKLITETLRDGAVDDPPVQKRFLAQMETEIDNLIQLVQELLELSRIESGLVPLQKKSIKPCILLTNAAERMQVQAERAGLEFICDCSEDLPAIAGDEARLEQVLMNLIHNAIKFTPPGGNVYVSAKCENDQVIFSIQDTGIGIPQKDLDRIFERFYKTDPSRSKSGTGLGLSIARHLVEAHQGKLWVESTIGQGSTFSFSIPTLK
;
A
#
# COMPACT_ATOMS: atom_id res chain seq x y z
N MET A 1 -54.66 14.09 -37.90
CA MET A 1 -54.31 15.51 -37.65
C MET A 1 -53.46 16.18 -38.73
N LYS A 2 -52.67 15.46 -39.55
CA LYS A 2 -52.33 15.97 -40.91
C LYS A 2 -53.61 16.46 -41.58
N SER A 3 -54.68 15.67 -41.51
CA SER A 3 -55.98 16.09 -42.04
C SER A 3 -56.65 17.28 -41.32
N LEU A 4 -56.38 17.58 -40.04
CA LEU A 4 -57.09 18.67 -39.35
C LEU A 4 -56.40 20.02 -39.52
N PHE A 5 -55.07 20.08 -39.39
CA PHE A 5 -54.32 21.28 -39.74
C PHE A 5 -54.45 21.57 -41.23
N TRP A 6 -54.25 20.56 -42.10
CA TRP A 6 -54.44 20.77 -43.53
C TRP A 6 -55.89 21.06 -43.88
N SER A 7 -56.89 20.49 -43.19
CA SER A 7 -58.30 20.89 -43.40
C SER A 7 -58.56 22.32 -42.98
N LEU A 8 -58.09 22.77 -41.81
CA LEU A 8 -58.24 24.16 -41.37
C LEU A 8 -57.47 25.13 -42.27
N PHE A 9 -56.26 24.74 -42.71
CA PHE A 9 -55.44 25.51 -43.64
C PHE A 9 -56.06 25.57 -45.04
N LEU A 10 -56.61 24.46 -45.54
CA LEU A 10 -57.38 24.41 -46.79
C LEU A 10 -58.65 25.23 -46.69
N ILE A 11 -59.38 25.18 -45.57
CA ILE A 11 -60.56 26.01 -45.32
C ILE A 11 -60.17 27.50 -45.31
N PHE A 12 -59.04 27.85 -44.67
CA PHE A 12 -58.52 29.21 -44.67
C PHE A 12 -58.12 29.68 -46.07
N ILE A 13 -57.39 28.87 -46.84
CA ILE A 13 -57.03 29.15 -48.25
C ILE A 13 -58.29 29.27 -49.12
N LEU A 14 -59.29 28.42 -48.89
CA LEU A 14 -60.53 28.43 -49.65
C LEU A 14 -61.37 29.67 -49.33
N LEU A 15 -61.47 30.06 -48.05
CA LEU A 15 -62.12 31.29 -47.61
C LEU A 15 -61.43 32.52 -48.19
N THR A 16 -60.11 32.60 -48.08
CA THR A 16 -59.33 33.72 -48.63
C THR A 16 -59.41 33.77 -50.15
N GLY A 17 -59.42 32.62 -50.83
CA GLY A 17 -59.64 32.53 -52.28
C GLY A 17 -61.04 32.97 -52.71
N ILE A 18 -62.09 32.59 -51.96
CA ILE A 18 -63.46 33.04 -52.18
C ILE A 18 -63.58 34.55 -51.95
N LEU A 19 -62.97 35.06 -50.87
CA LEU A 19 -62.91 36.49 -50.58
C LEU A 19 -62.27 37.25 -51.74
N PHE A 20 -61.14 36.76 -52.25
CA PHE A 20 -60.41 37.36 -53.36
C PHE A 20 -61.22 37.32 -54.67
N LEU A 21 -61.90 36.21 -54.96
CA LEU A 21 -62.79 36.08 -56.13
C LEU A 21 -63.97 37.05 -56.07
N ILE A 22 -64.62 37.18 -54.91
CA ILE A 22 -65.73 38.13 -54.70
C ILE A 22 -65.21 39.57 -54.86
N LEU A 23 -64.06 39.89 -54.26
CA LEU A 23 -63.45 41.22 -54.38
C LEU A 23 -63.05 41.54 -55.82
N SER A 24 -62.43 40.59 -56.52
CA SER A 24 -62.03 40.70 -57.92
C SER A 24 -63.25 40.87 -58.83
N HIS A 25 -64.35 40.16 -58.58
CA HIS A 25 -65.58 40.31 -59.36
C HIS A 25 -66.23 41.69 -59.14
N LEU A 26 -66.07 42.27 -57.95
CA LEU A 26 -66.47 43.64 -57.62
C LEU A 26 -65.59 44.72 -58.27
N LEU A 27 -64.36 44.39 -58.70
CA LEU A 27 -63.38 45.34 -59.25
C LEU A 27 -63.35 45.40 -60.78
N ILE A 28 -64.02 44.47 -61.49
CA ILE A 28 -64.12 44.47 -62.96
C ILE A 28 -65.24 45.45 -63.40
N PRO A 29 -64.97 46.46 -64.25
CA PRO A 29 -65.90 47.55 -64.49
C PRO A 29 -66.93 47.22 -65.58
N GLN A 30 -68.21 47.20 -65.22
CA GLN A 30 -69.33 47.71 -66.03
C GLN A 30 -70.53 47.99 -65.09
N ALA A 31 -70.71 49.26 -64.74
CA ALA A 31 -71.85 49.83 -63.99
C ALA A 31 -72.29 49.08 -62.71
N ILE A 32 -71.50 49.19 -61.63
CA ILE A 32 -71.89 48.66 -60.32
C ILE A 32 -72.90 49.62 -59.66
N LYS A 33 -74.16 49.19 -59.52
CA LYS A 33 -75.17 49.91 -58.72
C LYS A 33 -74.76 49.87 -57.24
N LEU A 34 -74.91 50.99 -56.51
CA LEU A 34 -74.66 51.08 -55.05
C LEU A 34 -75.34 49.94 -54.26
N ASP A 35 -76.48 49.47 -54.76
CA ASP A 35 -77.26 48.37 -54.17
C ASP A 35 -76.53 47.01 -54.19
N ALA A 36 -75.67 46.76 -55.20
CA ALA A 36 -74.91 45.50 -55.28
C ALA A 36 -73.82 45.44 -54.19
N ILE A 37 -73.16 46.56 -53.90
CA ILE A 37 -72.16 46.66 -52.83
C ILE A 37 -72.84 46.51 -51.46
N ARG A 38 -73.99 47.17 -51.26
CA ARG A 38 -74.74 47.10 -49.99
C ARG A 38 -75.22 45.67 -49.68
N ASN A 39 -75.56 44.88 -50.70
CA ASN A 39 -76.00 43.50 -50.54
C ASN A 39 -74.85 42.51 -50.29
N LEU A 40 -73.63 42.80 -50.77
CA LEU A 40 -72.46 41.92 -50.62
C LEU A 40 -71.59 42.24 -49.39
N LEU A 41 -71.63 43.47 -48.88
CA LEU A 41 -70.88 43.90 -47.68
C LEU A 41 -71.09 43.00 -46.44
N PRO A 42 -72.33 42.61 -46.04
CA PRO A 42 -72.51 41.74 -44.88
C PRO A 42 -71.93 40.33 -45.10
N GLN A 43 -71.88 39.86 -46.35
CA GLN A 43 -71.29 38.55 -46.67
C GLN A 43 -69.77 38.59 -46.56
N LEU A 44 -69.13 39.68 -47.02
CA LEU A 44 -67.68 39.90 -46.87
C LEU A 44 -67.27 40.01 -45.39
N LEU A 45 -68.05 40.74 -44.58
CA LEU A 45 -67.79 40.87 -43.14
C LEU A 45 -67.94 39.53 -42.40
N LEU A 46 -68.93 38.72 -42.78
CA LEU A 46 -69.13 37.39 -42.20
C LEU A 46 -67.95 36.46 -42.55
N LEU A 47 -67.43 36.56 -43.77
CA LEU A 47 -66.28 35.78 -44.23
C LEU A 47 -65.00 36.18 -43.49
N ALA A 48 -64.73 37.47 -43.35
CA ALA A 48 -63.59 37.99 -42.58
C ALA A 48 -63.68 37.63 -41.09
N ALA A 49 -64.88 37.69 -40.49
CA ALA A 49 -65.10 37.24 -39.13
C ALA A 49 -64.87 35.72 -38.98
N GLY A 50 -65.26 34.94 -39.99
CA GLY A 50 -64.98 33.51 -40.08
C GLY A 50 -63.48 33.21 -40.12
N GLU A 51 -62.72 33.94 -40.95
CA GLU A 51 -61.26 33.82 -41.03
C GLU A 51 -60.58 34.20 -39.71
N ALA A 52 -60.98 35.32 -39.10
CA ALA A 52 -60.45 35.75 -37.81
C ALA A 52 -60.76 34.75 -36.69
N GLY A 53 -61.98 34.19 -36.68
CA GLY A 53 -62.37 33.13 -35.74
C GLY A 53 -61.57 31.85 -35.92
N LEU A 54 -61.35 31.43 -37.18
CA LEU A 54 -60.56 30.26 -37.50
C LEU A 54 -59.07 30.45 -37.12
N ALA A 55 -58.51 31.63 -37.39
CA ALA A 55 -57.15 32.01 -36.98
C ALA A 55 -57.00 32.00 -35.45
N PHE A 56 -57.99 32.52 -34.72
CA PHE A 56 -58.00 32.50 -33.25
C PHE A 56 -58.06 31.08 -32.68
N ILE A 57 -58.90 30.22 -33.27
CA ILE A 57 -59.01 28.80 -32.88
C ILE A 57 -57.68 28.07 -33.11
N VAL A 58 -57.06 28.26 -34.29
CA VAL A 58 -55.74 27.69 -34.60
C VAL A 58 -54.69 28.20 -33.60
N ALA A 59 -54.60 29.52 -33.38
CA ALA A 59 -53.66 30.11 -32.43
C ALA A 59 -53.81 29.51 -31.03
N HIS A 60 -55.05 29.36 -30.53
CA HIS A 60 -55.29 28.81 -29.19
C HIS A 60 -55.00 27.31 -29.08
N ILE A 61 -55.26 26.54 -30.14
CA ILE A 61 -54.96 25.10 -30.21
C ILE A 61 -53.45 24.85 -30.15
N PHE A 62 -52.63 25.71 -30.77
CA PHE A 62 -51.18 25.52 -30.86
C PHE A 62 -50.38 26.25 -29.79
N GLN A 63 -50.73 27.50 -29.42
CA GLN A 63 -49.94 28.30 -28.46
C GLN A 63 -49.96 27.75 -27.03
N LYS A 64 -51.13 27.34 -26.53
CA LYS A 64 -51.26 26.84 -25.15
C LYS A 64 -50.37 25.61 -24.88
N PRO A 65 -50.39 24.56 -25.73
CA PRO A 65 -49.51 23.42 -25.56
C PRO A 65 -48.02 23.76 -25.66
N LEU A 66 -47.64 24.62 -26.62
CA LEU A 66 -46.25 25.05 -26.79
C LEU A 66 -45.72 25.80 -25.56
N ASN A 67 -46.51 26.72 -25.00
CA ASN A 67 -46.14 27.41 -23.76
C ASN A 67 -46.00 26.44 -22.59
N THR A 68 -46.84 25.41 -22.52
CA THR A 68 -46.74 24.40 -21.45
C THR A 68 -45.45 23.58 -21.58
N ILE A 69 -45.03 23.21 -22.81
CA ILE A 69 -43.73 22.57 -23.07
C ILE A 69 -42.57 23.49 -22.70
N ARG A 70 -42.65 24.77 -23.07
CA ARG A 70 -41.62 25.76 -22.71
C ARG A 70 -41.46 25.89 -21.19
N HIS A 71 -42.58 26.00 -20.45
CA HIS A 71 -42.54 26.06 -18.99
C HIS A 71 -41.96 24.79 -18.37
N PHE A 72 -42.30 23.61 -18.89
CA PHE A 72 -41.71 22.35 -18.43
C PHE A 72 -40.18 22.30 -18.62
N LEU A 73 -39.65 22.85 -19.72
CA LEU A 73 -38.21 22.91 -19.99
C LEU A 73 -37.45 23.92 -19.13
N LEU A 74 -38.05 25.09 -18.86
CA LEU A 74 -37.38 26.18 -18.13
C LEU A 74 -37.48 26.03 -16.61
N GLU A 75 -38.62 25.61 -16.10
CA GLU A 75 -38.92 25.55 -14.67
C GLU A 75 -39.02 24.11 -14.15
N LYS A 76 -38.37 23.16 -14.87
CA LYS A 76 -38.22 21.72 -14.59
C LYS A 76 -39.24 21.19 -13.55
N GLN A 77 -40.34 20.58 -14.04
CA GLN A 77 -41.51 20.11 -13.27
C GLN A 77 -42.66 21.12 -13.01
N ALA A 78 -42.70 22.26 -13.70
CA ALA A 78 -43.87 23.15 -13.64
C ALA A 78 -45.17 22.44 -14.12
N ASN A 79 -46.13 22.26 -13.21
CA ASN A 79 -47.47 21.71 -13.44
C ASN A 79 -47.53 20.31 -14.10
N PRO A 80 -47.14 19.24 -13.37
CA PRO A 80 -46.99 17.89 -13.91
C PRO A 80 -48.29 17.30 -14.47
N LYS A 81 -49.44 17.67 -13.90
CA LYS A 81 -50.76 17.23 -14.39
C LYS A 81 -51.11 17.80 -15.75
N ALA A 82 -50.72 19.04 -16.05
CA ALA A 82 -50.95 19.66 -17.34
C ALA A 82 -50.08 19.02 -18.42
N PHE A 83 -48.84 18.65 -18.08
CA PHE A 83 -47.90 18.00 -19.00
C PHE A 83 -48.23 16.54 -19.27
N ASP A 84 -48.69 15.78 -18.26
CA ASP A 84 -49.16 14.40 -18.43
C ASP A 84 -50.39 14.33 -19.38
N ARG A 85 -51.29 15.32 -19.29
CA ARG A 85 -52.40 15.46 -20.25
C ARG A 85 -51.91 15.72 -21.68
N LEU A 86 -50.82 16.45 -21.87
CA LEU A 86 -50.24 16.71 -23.19
C LEU A 86 -49.63 15.45 -23.80
N GLN A 87 -48.91 14.64 -23.01
CA GLN A 87 -48.35 13.37 -23.49
C GLN A 87 -49.41 12.36 -23.94
N LYS A 88 -50.60 12.39 -23.32
CA LYS A 88 -51.72 11.49 -23.67
C LYS A 88 -52.43 11.91 -24.97
N ARG A 89 -52.13 13.08 -25.55
CA ARG A 89 -52.72 13.48 -26.83
C ARG A 89 -52.22 12.57 -27.96
N PRO A 90 -53.10 12.11 -28.86
CA PRO A 90 -52.72 11.27 -30.01
C PRO A 90 -52.14 12.08 -31.19
N ASP A 91 -51.65 13.30 -30.94
CA ASP A 91 -51.21 14.24 -31.98
C ASP A 91 -49.71 14.51 -31.98
N GLN A 92 -49.25 15.31 -32.96
CA GLN A 92 -47.83 15.70 -33.07
C GLN A 92 -47.35 16.47 -31.85
N ILE A 93 -48.24 17.20 -31.17
CA ILE A 93 -47.93 17.92 -29.93
C ILE A 93 -47.68 16.92 -28.79
N GLY A 94 -48.51 15.88 -28.67
CA GLY A 94 -48.29 14.79 -27.73
C GLY A 94 -47.04 13.98 -28.04
N ALA A 95 -46.74 13.73 -29.33
CA ALA A 95 -45.49 13.10 -29.75
C ALA A 95 -44.26 13.95 -29.38
N LEU A 96 -44.32 15.27 -29.57
CA LEU A 96 -43.27 16.22 -29.15
C LEU A 96 -43.11 16.22 -27.63
N ALA A 97 -44.21 16.27 -26.87
CA ALA A 97 -44.17 16.21 -25.41
C ALA A 97 -43.52 14.91 -24.90
N LYS A 98 -43.83 13.76 -25.52
CA LYS A 98 -43.15 12.47 -25.23
C LYS A 98 -41.67 12.50 -25.58
N ALA A 99 -41.30 13.08 -26.73
CA ALA A 99 -39.90 13.21 -27.14
C ALA A 99 -39.09 14.09 -26.18
N VAL A 100 -39.67 15.21 -25.73
CA VAL A 100 -39.05 16.08 -24.71
C VAL A 100 -38.82 15.32 -23.41
N VAL A 101 -39.80 14.59 -22.90
CA VAL A 101 -39.62 13.81 -21.66
C VAL A 101 -38.56 12.73 -21.81
N ARG A 102 -38.57 12.01 -22.93
CA ARG A 102 -37.53 11.02 -23.22
C ARG A 102 -36.14 11.64 -23.26
N TYR A 103 -35.99 12.83 -23.84
CA TYR A 103 -34.72 13.54 -23.87
C TYR A 103 -34.30 14.03 -22.48
N THR A 104 -35.21 14.61 -21.70
CA THR A 104 -34.91 15.08 -20.35
C THR A 104 -34.54 13.93 -19.43
N SER A 105 -35.26 12.80 -19.50
CA SER A 105 -34.90 11.61 -18.70
C SER A 105 -33.55 11.05 -19.12
N GLN A 106 -33.30 10.91 -20.43
CA GLN A 106 -32.00 10.42 -20.92
C GLN A 106 -30.83 11.34 -20.54
N SER A 107 -31.03 12.66 -20.54
CA SER A 107 -30.01 13.61 -20.09
C SER A 107 -29.78 13.53 -18.58
N ASP A 108 -30.84 13.43 -17.78
CA ASP A 108 -30.74 13.26 -16.33
C ASP A 108 -30.03 11.94 -15.97
N ASP A 109 -30.35 10.84 -16.66
CA ASP A 109 -29.67 9.55 -16.51
C ASP A 109 -28.17 9.69 -16.84
N ARG A 110 -27.82 10.32 -17.99
CA ARG A 110 -26.42 10.54 -18.38
C ARG A 110 -25.64 11.41 -17.39
N ILE A 111 -26.26 12.47 -16.86
CA ILE A 111 -25.63 13.32 -15.85
C ILE A 111 -25.38 12.51 -14.58
N THR A 112 -26.35 11.70 -14.17
CA THR A 112 -26.24 10.83 -12.99
C THR A 112 -25.14 9.77 -13.18
N ASP A 113 -25.05 9.16 -14.37
CA ASP A 113 -24.00 8.22 -14.73
C ASP A 113 -22.60 8.88 -14.68
N LEU A 114 -22.46 10.09 -15.25
CA LEU A 114 -21.20 10.84 -15.24
C LEU A 114 -20.78 11.21 -13.81
N ILE A 115 -21.70 11.69 -12.99
CA ILE A 115 -21.44 12.00 -11.57
C ILE A 115 -21.01 10.73 -10.83
N SER A 116 -21.69 9.61 -11.08
CA SER A 116 -21.35 8.33 -10.47
C SER A 116 -19.96 7.83 -10.90
N GLN A 117 -19.60 7.97 -12.18
CA GLN A 117 -18.26 7.67 -12.68
C GLN A 117 -17.19 8.56 -12.03
N GLN A 118 -17.45 9.85 -11.88
CA GLN A 118 -16.53 10.79 -11.24
C GLN A 118 -16.33 10.44 -9.75
N HIS A 119 -17.41 10.14 -9.03
CA HIS A 119 -17.33 9.69 -7.63
C HIS A 119 -16.59 8.36 -7.50
N TYR A 120 -16.78 7.43 -8.43
CA TYR A 120 -16.06 6.16 -8.45
C TYR A 120 -14.55 6.36 -8.63
N LEU A 121 -14.13 7.17 -9.61
CA LEU A 121 -12.71 7.49 -9.83
C LEU A 121 -12.09 8.22 -8.62
N ALA A 122 -12.78 9.20 -8.05
CA ALA A 122 -12.32 9.88 -6.84
C ALA A 122 -12.16 8.91 -5.65
N SER A 123 -13.12 8.00 -5.48
CA SER A 123 -13.06 6.99 -4.43
C SER A 123 -11.90 6.03 -4.61
N ILE A 124 -11.57 5.64 -5.85
CA ILE A 124 -10.37 4.84 -6.13
C ILE A 124 -9.13 5.61 -5.70
N LEU A 125 -8.96 6.85 -6.17
CA LEU A 125 -7.78 7.66 -5.88
C LEU A 125 -7.56 7.86 -4.37
N GLU A 126 -8.65 8.03 -3.61
CA GLU A 126 -8.59 8.21 -2.15
C GLU A 126 -8.27 6.92 -1.37
N ASN A 127 -8.55 5.73 -1.93
CA ASN A 127 -8.30 4.45 -1.27
C ASN A 127 -7.03 3.74 -1.75
N LEU A 128 -6.31 4.30 -2.73
CA LEU A 128 -5.00 3.77 -3.12
C LEU A 128 -3.98 3.97 -1.98
N ASN A 129 -3.11 2.98 -1.81
CA ASN A 129 -2.01 3.06 -0.83
C ASN A 129 -0.85 3.94 -1.33
N ASP A 130 -0.68 4.03 -2.65
CA ASP A 130 0.34 4.89 -3.25
C ASP A 130 -0.11 6.35 -3.16
N GLY A 131 0.83 7.22 -2.79
CA GLY A 131 0.60 8.66 -2.78
C GLY A 131 0.50 9.18 -4.21
N ILE A 132 -0.58 9.90 -4.51
CA ILE A 132 -0.77 10.58 -5.78
C ILE A 132 -0.84 12.09 -5.53
N CYS A 133 -0.12 12.86 -6.34
CA CYS A 133 -0.17 14.31 -6.37
C CYS A 133 -0.10 14.80 -7.81
N ILE A 134 -1.09 15.56 -8.26
CA ILE A 134 -1.08 16.19 -9.60
C ILE A 134 -0.73 17.66 -9.43
N VAL A 135 0.29 18.11 -10.15
CA VAL A 135 0.82 19.47 -10.08
C VAL A 135 0.74 20.10 -11.46
N ASP A 136 0.30 21.35 -11.54
CA ASP A 136 0.28 22.08 -12.81
C ASP A 136 1.65 22.63 -13.20
N GLN A 137 1.74 23.28 -14.37
CA GLN A 137 2.99 23.88 -14.86
C GLN A 137 3.56 25.00 -13.96
N SER A 138 2.71 25.63 -13.13
CA SER A 138 3.13 26.69 -12.21
C SER A 138 3.69 26.14 -10.90
N GLY A 139 3.60 24.82 -10.67
CA GLY A 139 4.00 24.20 -9.41
C GLY A 139 2.88 24.21 -8.37
N THR A 140 1.63 24.45 -8.79
CA THR A 140 0.46 24.45 -7.90
C THR A 140 -0.16 23.06 -7.85
N VAL A 141 -0.41 22.55 -6.64
CA VAL A 141 -1.02 21.24 -6.41
C VAL A 141 -2.51 21.29 -6.76
N ARG A 142 -2.95 20.46 -7.70
CA ARG A 142 -4.35 20.36 -8.13
C ARG A 142 -5.10 19.25 -7.42
N ILE A 143 -4.48 18.09 -7.29
CA ILE A 143 -5.06 16.92 -6.64
C ILE A 143 -4.02 16.32 -5.71
N LEU A 144 -4.43 15.96 -4.50
CA LEU A 144 -3.69 15.05 -3.63
C LEU A 144 -4.66 14.04 -3.03
N ASN A 145 -4.23 12.79 -2.89
CA ASN A 145 -5.01 11.77 -2.20
C ASN A 145 -4.60 11.63 -0.72
N GLN A 146 -5.40 10.88 0.04
CA GLN A 146 -5.11 10.56 1.44
C GLN A 146 -3.75 9.87 1.66
N ALA A 147 -3.29 9.02 0.74
CA ALA A 147 -1.98 8.38 0.87
C ALA A 147 -0.83 9.39 0.83
N THR A 148 -0.85 10.38 -0.08
CA THR A 148 0.14 11.47 -0.08
C THR A 148 0.13 12.24 1.24
N LYS A 149 -1.06 12.51 1.80
CA LYS A 149 -1.18 13.17 3.10
C LYS A 149 -0.52 12.37 4.22
N ARG A 150 -0.68 11.05 4.24
CA ARG A 150 -0.06 10.17 5.23
C ARG A 150 1.46 10.07 5.06
N LEU A 151 1.93 9.85 3.82
CA LEU A 151 3.36 9.68 3.53
C LEU A 151 4.20 10.92 3.86
N PHE A 152 3.61 12.12 3.74
CA PHE A 152 4.27 13.40 4.03
C PHE A 152 3.71 14.13 5.26
N GLU A 153 2.86 13.48 6.06
CA GLU A 153 2.20 14.03 7.26
C GLU A 153 1.55 15.41 7.04
N ILE A 154 0.90 15.58 5.90
CA ILE A 154 0.24 16.82 5.51
C ILE A 154 -1.05 16.96 6.34
N PRO A 155 -1.27 18.08 7.05
CA PRO A 155 -2.47 18.25 7.85
C PRO A 155 -3.73 18.30 6.96
N GLU A 156 -4.83 17.72 7.45
CA GLU A 156 -6.05 17.53 6.64
C GLU A 156 -6.67 18.84 6.13
N ASN A 157 -6.38 19.96 6.80
CA ASN A 157 -6.84 21.30 6.45
C ASN A 157 -6.10 21.91 5.25
N LEU A 158 -5.00 21.32 4.78
CA LEU A 158 -4.32 21.75 3.58
C LEU A 158 -5.07 21.24 2.34
N VAL A 159 -5.61 22.18 1.57
CA VAL A 159 -6.42 21.93 0.37
C VAL A 159 -5.59 22.19 -0.89
N SER A 160 -5.95 21.53 -1.99
CA SER A 160 -5.50 21.84 -3.35
C SER A 160 -5.46 23.34 -3.62
N GLY A 161 -4.42 23.80 -4.33
CA GLY A 161 -4.20 25.21 -4.68
C GLY A 161 -2.94 25.84 -4.07
N GLN A 162 -2.20 25.10 -3.23
CA GLN A 162 -0.92 25.55 -2.66
C GLN A 162 0.27 25.12 -3.52
N SER A 163 1.44 25.71 -3.25
CA SER A 163 2.67 25.35 -3.94
C SER A 163 3.14 23.94 -3.53
N LEU A 164 3.71 23.21 -4.50
CA LEU A 164 4.31 21.89 -4.29
C LEU A 164 5.35 21.90 -3.16
N ILE A 165 6.17 22.95 -3.08
CA ILE A 165 7.24 23.06 -2.08
C ILE A 165 6.69 23.25 -0.66
N GLU A 166 5.58 23.97 -0.51
CA GLU A 166 4.92 24.20 0.79
C GLU A 166 4.20 22.95 1.28
N THR A 167 3.67 22.16 0.35
CA THR A 167 2.87 20.97 0.60
C THR A 167 3.74 19.76 0.95
N ILE A 168 4.67 19.38 0.08
CA ILE A 168 5.49 18.16 0.23
C ILE A 168 6.75 18.43 1.06
N ARG A 169 7.22 19.68 1.14
CA ARG A 169 8.39 20.11 1.93
C ARG A 169 9.67 19.29 1.71
N HIS A 170 9.85 18.76 0.50
CA HIS A 170 11.00 17.94 0.14
C HIS A 170 11.65 18.46 -1.14
N HIS A 171 12.87 19.02 -1.03
CA HIS A 171 13.56 19.68 -2.16
C HIS A 171 13.74 18.75 -3.38
N LYS A 172 14.11 17.47 -3.17
CA LYS A 172 14.28 16.54 -4.30
C LYS A 172 12.99 16.25 -5.09
N VAL A 173 11.82 16.37 -4.45
CA VAL A 173 10.53 16.18 -5.16
C VAL A 173 10.26 17.38 -6.08
N LEU A 174 10.66 18.59 -5.66
CA LEU A 174 10.61 19.77 -6.52
C LEU A 174 11.55 19.62 -7.71
N GLU A 175 12.80 19.16 -7.47
CA GLU A 175 13.77 18.89 -8.54
C GLU A 175 13.25 17.86 -9.54
N LEU A 176 12.59 16.79 -9.06
CA LEU A 176 11.95 15.79 -9.92
C LEU A 176 10.89 16.39 -10.83
N TRP A 177 10.00 17.20 -10.26
CA TRP A 177 8.95 17.88 -11.00
C TRP A 177 9.53 18.83 -12.05
N GLN A 178 10.56 19.61 -11.70
CA GLN A 178 11.26 20.51 -12.62
C GLN A 178 11.93 19.73 -13.76
N ALA A 179 12.68 18.67 -13.45
CA ALA A 179 13.34 17.83 -14.45
C ALA A 179 12.34 17.16 -15.40
N CYS A 180 11.20 16.69 -14.88
CA CYS A 180 10.12 16.13 -15.70
C CYS A 180 9.48 17.20 -16.61
N LYS A 181 9.27 18.41 -16.10
CA LYS A 181 8.74 19.54 -16.86
C LYS A 181 9.65 19.95 -18.02
N GLU A 182 10.95 20.03 -17.77
CA GLU A 182 11.94 20.45 -18.77
C GLU A 182 12.20 19.37 -19.82
N SER A 183 12.28 18.10 -19.40
CA SER A 183 12.55 16.98 -20.30
C SER A 183 11.33 16.51 -21.09
N GLY A 184 10.12 16.69 -20.56
CA GLY A 184 8.89 16.12 -21.12
C GLY A 184 8.84 14.57 -21.06
N ILE A 185 9.72 13.93 -20.29
CA ILE A 185 9.81 12.48 -20.17
C ILE A 185 9.66 12.11 -18.69
N GLN A 186 9.12 10.92 -18.43
CA GLN A 186 9.01 10.39 -17.08
C GLN A 186 10.36 10.37 -16.36
N GLN A 187 10.38 10.88 -15.13
CA GLN A 187 11.54 10.88 -14.25
C GLN A 187 11.26 10.03 -13.00
N THR A 188 12.29 9.43 -12.44
CA THR A 188 12.19 8.61 -11.22
C THR A 188 13.30 8.98 -10.27
N LEU A 189 12.99 9.12 -8.97
CA LEU A 189 13.99 9.16 -7.92
C LEU A 189 13.58 8.36 -6.69
N GLN A 190 14.54 8.07 -5.84
CA GLN A 190 14.29 7.53 -4.51
C GLN A 190 14.66 8.57 -3.45
N ILE A 191 13.78 8.74 -2.47
CA ILE A 191 13.99 9.63 -1.32
C ILE A 191 13.84 8.85 -0.02
N GLU A 192 14.52 9.33 1.01
CA GLU A 192 14.23 8.95 2.38
C GLU A 192 13.55 10.13 3.08
N THR A 193 12.41 9.86 3.69
CA THR A 193 11.70 10.88 4.46
C THR A 193 12.33 11.02 5.84
N SER A 194 12.59 12.25 6.28
CA SER A 194 13.19 12.50 7.60
C SER A 194 12.25 12.13 8.76
N PHE A 195 10.94 12.09 8.51
CA PHE A 195 9.92 11.97 9.55
C PHE A 195 9.67 10.52 9.98
N ASN A 196 9.57 9.57 9.03
CA ASN A 196 9.34 8.16 9.34
C ASN A 196 10.47 7.22 8.88
N ARG A 197 11.59 7.77 8.39
CA ARG A 197 12.67 7.00 7.73
C ARG A 197 12.14 6.06 6.65
N SER A 198 10.99 6.40 6.07
CA SER A 198 10.40 5.64 4.98
C SER A 198 11.17 5.93 3.70
N SER A 199 11.51 4.88 2.97
CA SER A 199 12.10 4.96 1.64
C SER A 199 10.96 5.02 0.62
N LEU A 200 10.86 6.13 -0.11
CA LEU A 200 9.85 6.34 -1.13
C LEU A 200 10.47 6.34 -2.52
N GLN A 201 9.81 5.66 -3.46
CA GLN A 201 10.06 5.84 -4.89
C GLN A 201 9.11 6.90 -5.42
N CYS A 202 9.68 8.00 -5.92
CA CYS A 202 8.95 9.10 -6.52
C CYS A 202 9.05 9.00 -8.05
N ILE A 203 7.91 9.02 -8.73
CA ILE A 203 7.84 8.97 -10.18
C ILE A 203 7.07 10.21 -10.65
N ALA A 204 7.66 11.01 -11.53
CA ALA A 204 7.00 12.12 -12.19
C ALA A 204 6.71 11.76 -13.64
N THR A 205 5.44 11.80 -14.03
CA THR A 205 4.99 11.49 -15.39
C THR A 205 4.23 12.68 -15.96
N PRO A 206 4.62 13.21 -17.14
CA PRO A 206 3.86 14.27 -17.79
C PRO A 206 2.54 13.72 -18.33
N LEU A 207 1.46 14.47 -18.16
CA LEU A 207 0.14 14.12 -18.70
C LEU A 207 -0.06 14.82 -20.05
N GLU A 208 0.18 14.13 -21.17
CA GLU A 208 -0.07 14.62 -22.54
C GLU A 208 -1.44 14.14 -23.11
N PRO A 209 -2.12 14.86 -24.04
CA PRO A 209 -2.14 16.30 -24.30
C PRO A 209 -3.50 16.97 -23.94
N SER A 210 -4.35 16.31 -23.15
CA SER A 210 -5.73 16.78 -22.85
C SER A 210 -5.84 17.70 -21.63
N SER A 211 -4.73 17.99 -20.93
CA SER A 211 -4.77 18.75 -19.66
C SER A 211 -3.51 19.58 -19.43
N ASP A 212 -3.56 20.87 -19.75
CA ASP A 212 -2.76 22.01 -19.21
C ASP A 212 -1.25 21.82 -18.89
N GLY A 213 -0.58 20.78 -19.39
CA GLY A 213 0.78 20.38 -19.01
C GLY A 213 0.93 20.00 -17.53
N ASN A 214 -0.08 19.32 -16.98
CA ASN A 214 -0.02 18.79 -15.62
C ASN A 214 0.98 17.62 -15.53
N ILE A 215 1.62 17.48 -14.37
CA ILE A 215 2.55 16.39 -14.05
C ILE A 215 1.95 15.58 -12.90
N LEU A 216 1.87 14.27 -13.11
CA LEU A 216 1.49 13.29 -12.10
C LEU A 216 2.74 12.89 -11.30
N LEU A 217 2.73 13.15 -10.00
CA LEU A 217 3.69 12.62 -9.04
C LEU A 217 3.06 11.40 -8.35
N LEU A 218 3.74 10.26 -8.46
CA LEU A 218 3.43 9.03 -7.75
C LEU A 218 4.49 8.76 -6.68
N PHE A 219 4.05 8.43 -5.46
CA PHE A 219 4.89 8.13 -4.32
C PHE A 219 4.58 6.71 -3.83
N GLN A 220 5.53 5.79 -4.04
CA GLN A 220 5.39 4.41 -3.62
C GLN A 220 6.24 4.16 -2.38
N ASP A 221 5.64 3.58 -1.34
CA ASP A 221 6.38 3.15 -0.16
C ASP A 221 7.15 1.86 -0.45
N ILE A 222 8.46 1.99 -0.61
CA ILE A 222 9.38 0.88 -0.85
C ILE A 222 10.21 0.55 0.40
N THR A 223 9.83 1.05 1.57
CA THR A 223 10.60 0.91 2.82
C THR A 223 10.91 -0.55 3.14
N ARG A 224 9.90 -1.43 3.06
CA ARG A 224 10.09 -2.85 3.35
C ARG A 224 11.01 -3.54 2.35
N LEU A 225 10.88 -3.22 1.06
CA LEU A 225 11.74 -3.76 0.02
C LEU A 225 13.19 -3.30 0.21
N HIS A 226 13.39 -2.01 0.49
CA HIS A 226 14.70 -1.43 0.71
C HIS A 226 15.37 -2.01 1.97
N GLN A 227 14.64 -2.14 3.08
CA GLN A 227 15.14 -2.80 4.29
C GLN A 227 15.59 -4.24 4.03
N LEU A 228 14.82 -5.01 3.26
CA LEU A 228 15.20 -6.38 2.88
C LEU A 228 16.45 -6.40 1.99
N GLU A 229 16.58 -5.45 1.08
CA GLU A 229 17.76 -5.31 0.22
C GLU A 229 19.01 -4.97 1.05
N VAL A 230 18.89 -4.02 1.99
CA VAL A 230 19.97 -3.65 2.92
C VAL A 230 20.38 -4.86 3.76
N VAL A 231 19.44 -5.54 4.41
CA VAL A 231 19.71 -6.75 5.20
C VAL A 231 20.39 -7.83 4.35
N ARG A 232 19.94 -8.04 3.11
CA ARG A 232 20.56 -9.02 2.20
C ARG A 232 21.98 -8.62 1.82
N ARG A 233 22.22 -7.34 1.51
CA ARG A 233 23.54 -6.83 1.15
C ARG A 233 24.51 -6.94 2.32
N ASP A 234 24.07 -6.55 3.51
CA ASP A 234 24.85 -6.64 4.74
C ASP A 234 25.16 -8.10 5.07
N PHE A 235 24.20 -9.01 4.89
CA PHE A 235 24.42 -10.45 5.03
C PHE A 235 25.54 -10.94 4.11
N VAL A 236 25.49 -10.64 2.81
CA VAL A 236 26.52 -11.07 1.84
C VAL A 236 27.89 -10.48 2.18
N SER A 237 27.92 -9.21 2.58
CA SER A 237 29.15 -8.53 3.03
C SER A 237 29.74 -9.23 4.26
N ASN A 238 28.92 -9.46 5.29
CA ASN A 238 29.35 -10.06 6.55
C ASN A 238 29.82 -11.50 6.37
N VAL A 239 29.12 -12.32 5.59
CA VAL A 239 29.57 -13.68 5.20
C VAL A 239 30.96 -13.62 4.57
N SER A 240 31.15 -12.68 3.64
CA SER A 240 32.43 -12.52 2.93
C SER A 240 33.56 -12.14 3.89
N HIS A 241 33.29 -11.27 4.87
CA HIS A 241 34.26 -10.86 5.88
C HIS A 241 34.61 -11.99 6.86
N GLU A 242 33.61 -12.72 7.36
CA GLU A 242 33.81 -13.82 8.32
C GLU A 242 34.48 -15.03 7.66
N LEU A 243 34.32 -15.25 6.35
CA LEU A 243 35.08 -16.27 5.62
C LEU A 243 36.52 -15.83 5.30
N ARG A 244 36.73 -14.55 4.95
CA ARG A 244 38.06 -14.04 4.54
C ARG A 244 39.08 -14.14 5.67
N THR A 245 38.67 -13.89 6.90
CA THR A 245 39.56 -13.88 8.08
C THR A 245 40.25 -15.24 8.33
N PRO A 246 39.53 -16.35 8.55
CA PRO A 246 40.15 -17.66 8.73
C PRO A 246 40.89 -18.14 7.48
N LEU A 247 40.41 -17.83 6.27
CA LEU A 247 41.14 -18.16 5.02
C LEU A 247 42.48 -17.43 4.92
N THR A 248 42.55 -16.17 5.35
CA THR A 248 43.80 -15.40 5.39
C THR A 248 44.73 -15.93 6.47
N SER A 249 44.20 -16.31 7.63
CA SER A 249 44.93 -16.98 8.72
C SER A 249 45.56 -18.30 8.24
N LEU A 250 44.77 -19.17 7.61
CA LEU A 250 45.25 -20.42 7.00
C LEU A 250 46.34 -20.18 5.96
N LYS A 251 46.17 -19.17 5.09
CA LYS A 251 47.20 -18.80 4.12
C LYS A 251 48.50 -18.39 4.80
N LEU A 252 48.45 -17.53 5.81
CA LEU A 252 49.64 -17.11 6.55
C LEU A 252 50.32 -18.29 7.28
N ILE A 253 49.55 -19.20 7.88
CA ILE A 253 50.07 -20.39 8.53
C ILE A 253 50.77 -21.29 7.51
N THR A 254 50.16 -21.53 6.35
CA THR A 254 50.77 -22.35 5.28
C THR A 254 52.04 -21.70 4.71
N GLU A 255 52.06 -20.38 4.52
CA GLU A 255 53.25 -19.63 4.09
C GLU A 255 54.36 -19.72 5.14
N THR A 256 54.04 -19.52 6.42
CA THR A 256 55.02 -19.58 7.52
C THR A 256 55.63 -20.98 7.68
N LEU A 257 54.80 -22.03 7.58
CA LEU A 257 55.28 -23.41 7.59
C LEU A 257 56.22 -23.70 6.41
N ARG A 258 55.89 -23.19 5.21
CA ARG A 258 56.71 -23.35 4.01
C ARG A 258 58.04 -22.60 4.10
N ASP A 259 58.07 -21.44 4.75
CA ASP A 259 59.24 -20.55 4.85
C ASP A 259 60.20 -20.96 5.99
N GLY A 260 60.13 -22.21 6.46
CA GLY A 260 61.11 -22.82 7.37
C GLY A 260 60.57 -23.17 8.76
N ALA A 261 59.33 -22.80 9.10
CA ALA A 261 58.75 -23.18 10.40
C ALA A 261 58.40 -24.68 10.50
N VAL A 262 58.42 -25.41 9.37
CA VAL A 262 58.29 -26.88 9.35
C VAL A 262 59.51 -27.59 9.94
N ASP A 263 60.68 -26.94 9.94
CA ASP A 263 61.94 -27.54 10.42
C ASP A 263 62.08 -27.47 11.96
N ASP A 264 61.16 -26.77 12.64
CA ASP A 264 61.10 -26.65 14.10
C ASP A 264 59.85 -27.39 14.67
N PRO A 265 60.00 -28.63 15.18
CA PRO A 265 58.88 -29.49 15.60
C PRO A 265 57.86 -28.88 16.58
N PRO A 266 58.25 -28.13 17.64
CA PRO A 266 57.28 -27.45 18.51
C PRO A 266 56.47 -26.37 17.77
N VAL A 267 57.11 -25.61 16.87
CA VAL A 267 56.45 -24.56 16.09
C VAL A 267 55.53 -25.17 15.04
N GLN A 268 55.97 -26.23 14.36
CA GLN A 268 55.16 -27.02 13.44
C GLN A 268 53.87 -27.53 14.10
N LYS A 269 53.98 -28.19 15.27
CA LYS A 269 52.81 -28.71 16.00
C LYS A 269 51.83 -27.61 16.37
N ARG A 270 52.33 -26.45 16.81
CA ARG A 270 51.49 -25.29 17.14
C ARG A 270 50.74 -24.77 15.94
N PHE A 271 51.41 -24.61 14.79
CA PHE A 271 50.77 -24.12 13.56
C PHE A 271 49.76 -25.12 12.98
N LEU A 272 50.03 -26.42 13.07
CA LEU A 272 49.06 -27.46 12.67
C LEU A 272 47.81 -27.42 13.56
N ALA A 273 47.96 -27.28 14.88
CA ALA A 273 46.81 -27.13 15.78
C ALA A 273 46.00 -25.85 15.52
N GLN A 274 46.68 -24.75 15.19
CA GLN A 274 46.00 -23.51 14.77
C GLN A 274 45.26 -23.69 13.46
N MET A 275 45.86 -24.39 12.49
CA MET A 275 45.23 -24.70 11.20
C MET A 275 43.96 -25.54 11.38
N GLU A 276 44.01 -26.59 12.21
CA GLU A 276 42.86 -27.42 12.55
C GLU A 276 41.73 -26.59 13.16
N THR A 277 42.07 -25.71 14.12
CA THR A 277 41.09 -24.80 14.75
C THR A 277 40.42 -23.89 13.72
N GLU A 278 41.16 -23.31 12.77
CA GLU A 278 40.60 -22.43 11.74
C GLU A 278 39.72 -23.18 10.73
N ILE A 279 40.06 -24.44 10.42
CA ILE A 279 39.24 -25.32 9.59
C ILE A 279 37.92 -25.65 10.30
N ASP A 280 37.97 -26.01 11.58
CA ASP A 280 36.78 -26.30 12.38
C ASP A 280 35.86 -25.08 12.47
N ASN A 281 36.43 -23.89 12.67
CA ASN A 281 35.68 -22.62 12.65
C ASN A 281 34.98 -22.40 11.30
N LEU A 282 35.65 -22.67 10.18
CA LEU A 282 35.07 -22.56 8.84
C LEU A 282 33.93 -23.57 8.63
N ILE A 283 34.10 -24.82 9.08
CA ILE A 283 33.07 -25.85 9.00
C ILE A 283 31.84 -25.42 9.79
N GLN A 284 32.02 -24.95 11.02
CA GLN A 284 30.94 -24.45 11.86
C GLN A 284 30.21 -23.27 11.19
N LEU A 285 30.94 -22.28 10.67
CA LEU A 285 30.35 -21.14 9.97
C LEU A 285 29.49 -21.57 8.77
N VAL A 286 29.99 -22.51 7.96
CA VAL A 286 29.24 -23.04 6.81
C VAL A 286 27.99 -23.79 7.25
N GLN A 287 28.07 -24.59 8.31
CA GLN A 287 26.91 -25.31 8.86
C GLN A 287 25.84 -24.34 9.37
N GLU A 288 26.24 -23.32 10.14
CA GLU A 288 25.34 -22.28 10.65
C GLU A 288 24.68 -21.47 9.51
N LEU A 289 25.41 -21.20 8.43
CA LEU A 289 24.84 -20.54 7.24
C LEU A 289 23.81 -21.39 6.51
N LEU A 290 24.10 -22.67 6.31
CA LEU A 290 23.16 -23.61 5.69
C LEU A 290 21.90 -23.78 6.53
N GLU A 291 22.07 -23.81 7.84
CA GLU A 291 20.96 -23.88 8.78
C GLU A 291 20.09 -22.63 8.74
N LEU A 292 20.70 -21.45 8.82
CA LEU A 292 19.98 -20.19 8.73
C LEU A 292 19.17 -20.09 7.42
N SER A 293 19.80 -20.46 6.29
CA SER A 293 19.13 -20.51 4.98
C SER A 293 17.94 -21.47 4.95
N ARG A 294 18.06 -22.65 5.58
CA ARG A 294 16.96 -23.62 5.68
C ARG A 294 15.80 -23.08 6.53
N ILE A 295 16.10 -22.41 7.64
CA ILE A 295 15.08 -21.83 8.53
C ILE A 295 14.34 -20.68 7.82
N GLU A 296 15.06 -19.77 7.16
CA GLU A 296 14.48 -18.61 6.46
C GLU A 296 13.64 -18.97 5.24
N SER A 297 13.97 -20.06 4.55
CA SER A 297 13.18 -20.53 3.41
C SER A 297 11.83 -21.15 3.83
N GLY A 298 11.58 -21.31 5.14
CA GLY A 298 10.38 -21.99 5.65
C GLY A 298 10.34 -23.48 5.30
N LEU A 299 11.44 -24.03 4.77
CA LEU A 299 11.55 -25.40 4.26
C LEU A 299 11.93 -26.42 5.33
N VAL A 300 12.04 -26.02 6.60
CA VAL A 300 12.29 -26.95 7.71
C VAL A 300 10.95 -27.30 8.37
N PRO A 301 10.29 -28.42 8.00
CA PRO A 301 9.20 -28.93 8.81
C PRO A 301 9.77 -29.33 10.18
N LEU A 302 9.40 -28.59 11.23
CA LEU A 302 9.73 -28.97 12.59
C LEU A 302 9.06 -30.31 12.92
N GLN A 303 9.83 -31.28 13.41
CA GLN A 303 9.28 -32.55 13.87
C GLN A 303 8.78 -32.40 15.30
N LYS A 304 7.67 -31.67 15.47
CA LYS A 304 7.10 -31.39 16.79
C LYS A 304 6.61 -32.68 17.46
N LYS A 305 7.20 -33.02 18.61
CA LYS A 305 6.83 -34.12 19.49
C LYS A 305 6.56 -33.57 20.89
N SER A 306 5.92 -34.39 21.72
CA SER A 306 5.77 -34.10 23.15
C SER A 306 7.12 -34.32 23.83
N ILE A 307 7.65 -33.27 24.47
CA ILE A 307 8.96 -33.28 25.12
C ILE A 307 8.78 -32.91 26.59
N LYS A 308 9.48 -33.63 27.48
CA LYS A 308 9.60 -33.26 28.89
C LYS A 308 10.71 -32.21 29.04
N PRO A 309 10.41 -30.98 29.51
CA PRO A 309 11.38 -29.89 29.59
C PRO A 309 12.65 -30.23 30.38
N CYS A 310 12.53 -30.95 31.50
CA CYS A 310 13.70 -31.29 32.31
C CYS A 310 14.65 -32.26 31.64
N ILE A 311 14.15 -33.23 30.88
CA ILE A 311 15.02 -34.15 30.13
C ILE A 311 15.84 -33.36 29.10
N LEU A 312 15.16 -32.47 28.37
CA LEU A 312 15.80 -31.60 27.39
C LEU A 312 16.90 -30.71 28.03
N LEU A 313 16.58 -30.09 29.16
CA LEU A 313 17.52 -29.21 29.88
C LEU A 313 18.72 -29.97 30.42
N THR A 314 18.48 -31.08 31.11
CA THR A 314 19.52 -31.91 31.72
C THR A 314 20.46 -32.49 30.67
N ASN A 315 19.95 -32.98 29.53
CA ASN A 315 20.78 -33.48 28.43
C ASN A 315 21.73 -32.41 27.88
N ALA A 316 21.23 -31.18 27.68
CA ALA A 316 22.06 -30.06 27.21
C ALA A 316 23.09 -29.64 28.27
N ALA A 317 22.68 -29.59 29.54
CA ALA A 317 23.53 -29.27 30.68
C ALA A 317 24.70 -30.27 30.83
N GLU A 318 24.42 -31.57 30.83
CA GLU A 318 25.43 -32.63 30.97
C GLU A 318 26.51 -32.56 29.88
N ARG A 319 26.10 -32.28 28.62
CA ARG A 319 27.04 -32.12 27.50
C ARG A 319 27.99 -30.94 27.68
N MET A 320 27.54 -29.87 28.32
CA MET A 320 28.30 -28.64 28.53
C MET A 320 29.08 -28.61 29.85
N GLN A 321 28.75 -29.51 30.79
CA GLN A 321 29.38 -29.57 32.11
C GLN A 321 30.91 -29.73 32.03
N VAL A 322 31.40 -30.63 31.18
CA VAL A 322 32.85 -30.84 31.00
C VAL A 322 33.55 -29.57 30.48
N GLN A 323 32.87 -28.79 29.64
CA GLN A 323 33.42 -27.53 29.12
C GLN A 323 33.41 -26.44 30.19
N ALA A 324 32.36 -26.35 31.00
CA ALA A 324 32.27 -25.42 32.13
C ALA A 324 33.36 -25.71 33.19
N GLU A 325 33.57 -26.98 33.54
CA GLU A 325 34.62 -27.40 34.49
C GLU A 325 36.02 -27.06 33.97
N ARG A 326 36.29 -27.30 32.68
CA ARG A 326 37.56 -26.91 32.04
C ARG A 326 37.78 -25.41 32.01
N ALA A 327 36.71 -24.62 31.95
CA ALA A 327 36.75 -23.17 32.05
C ALA A 327 36.88 -22.66 33.51
N GLY A 328 36.82 -23.55 34.50
CA GLY A 328 36.89 -23.21 35.92
C GLY A 328 35.63 -22.52 36.45
N LEU A 329 34.46 -22.92 35.93
CA LEU A 329 33.16 -22.34 36.30
C LEU A 329 32.37 -23.27 37.21
N GLU A 330 31.59 -22.69 38.12
CA GLU A 330 30.54 -23.41 38.84
C GLU A 330 29.31 -23.55 37.93
N PHE A 331 28.84 -24.78 37.71
CA PHE A 331 27.74 -25.06 36.80
C PHE A 331 26.59 -25.72 37.57
N ILE A 332 25.41 -25.08 37.57
CA ILE A 332 24.25 -25.53 38.34
C ILE A 332 23.07 -25.70 37.37
N CYS A 333 22.42 -26.86 37.42
CA CYS A 333 21.19 -27.15 36.68
C CYS A 333 20.03 -27.36 37.66
N ASP A 334 18.99 -26.55 37.55
CA ASP A 334 17.79 -26.61 38.38
C ASP A 334 16.53 -26.78 37.52
N CYS A 335 15.91 -27.95 37.59
CA CYS A 335 14.65 -28.20 36.89
C CYS A 335 13.65 -28.89 37.81
N SER A 336 12.47 -28.28 37.96
CA SER A 336 11.37 -28.90 38.69
C SER A 336 10.76 -30.04 37.87
N GLU A 337 10.68 -31.25 38.42
CA GLU A 337 10.17 -32.43 37.71
C GLU A 337 8.69 -32.32 37.26
N ASP A 338 7.92 -31.39 37.86
CA ASP A 338 6.49 -31.21 37.64
C ASP A 338 6.12 -30.26 36.48
N LEU A 339 7.05 -30.02 35.54
CA LEU A 339 6.77 -29.15 34.39
C LEU A 339 5.87 -29.84 33.34
N PRO A 340 4.86 -29.13 32.80
CA PRO A 340 4.04 -29.63 31.70
C PRO A 340 4.89 -29.89 30.45
N ALA A 341 4.47 -30.87 29.65
CA ALA A 341 5.12 -31.18 28.39
C ALA A 341 4.98 -30.03 27.39
N ILE A 342 5.98 -29.87 26.52
CA ILE A 342 5.99 -28.87 25.44
C ILE A 342 5.91 -29.55 24.07
N ALA A 343 5.36 -28.85 23.08
CA ALA A 343 5.30 -29.30 21.69
C ALA A 343 6.48 -28.74 20.89
N GLY A 344 7.51 -29.54 20.64
CA GLY A 344 8.68 -29.06 19.92
C GLY A 344 9.54 -30.12 19.26
N ASP A 345 10.53 -29.66 18.49
CA ASP A 345 11.56 -30.50 17.88
C ASP A 345 12.75 -30.56 18.85
N GLU A 346 12.95 -31.74 19.43
CA GLU A 346 13.91 -31.97 20.52
C GLU A 346 15.33 -31.57 20.13
N ALA A 347 15.78 -31.98 18.94
CA ALA A 347 17.13 -31.67 18.47
C ALA A 347 17.33 -30.16 18.27
N ARG A 348 16.29 -29.45 17.83
CA ARG A 348 16.35 -27.99 17.61
C ARG A 348 16.32 -27.20 18.91
N LEU A 349 15.51 -27.62 19.88
CA LEU A 349 15.48 -26.97 21.18
C LEU A 349 16.73 -27.28 22.00
N GLU A 350 17.28 -28.50 21.87
CA GLU A 350 18.59 -28.84 22.47
C GLU A 350 19.68 -27.94 21.88
N GLN A 351 19.66 -27.71 20.57
CA GLN A 351 20.58 -26.80 19.91
C GLN A 351 20.48 -25.35 20.42
N VAL A 352 19.26 -24.85 20.67
CA VAL A 352 19.05 -23.53 21.30
C VAL A 352 19.73 -23.50 22.66
N LEU A 353 19.48 -24.48 23.53
CA LEU A 353 20.06 -24.57 24.86
C LEU A 353 21.58 -24.64 24.81
N MET A 354 22.14 -25.53 23.98
CA MET A 354 23.58 -25.70 23.83
C MET A 354 24.26 -24.38 23.43
N ASN A 355 23.67 -23.63 22.52
CA ASN A 355 24.21 -22.36 22.06
C ASN A 355 24.13 -21.26 23.14
N LEU A 356 23.04 -21.19 23.91
CA LEU A 356 22.91 -20.24 25.02
C LEU A 356 23.88 -20.59 26.17
N ILE A 357 23.98 -21.87 26.54
CA ILE A 357 24.90 -22.36 27.57
C ILE A 357 26.36 -22.16 27.15
N HIS A 358 26.69 -22.45 25.90
CA HIS A 358 28.02 -22.22 25.36
C HIS A 358 28.41 -20.73 25.42
N ASN A 359 27.48 -19.82 25.12
CA ASN A 359 27.72 -18.39 25.26
C ASN A 359 27.95 -17.99 26.74
N ALA A 360 27.15 -18.51 27.66
CA ALA A 360 27.34 -18.28 29.10
C ALA A 360 28.73 -18.73 29.57
N ILE A 361 29.18 -19.94 29.20
CA ILE A 361 30.52 -20.44 29.53
C ILE A 361 31.61 -19.57 28.92
N LYS A 362 31.45 -19.20 27.65
CA LYS A 362 32.45 -18.43 26.90
C LYS A 362 32.67 -17.01 27.45
N PHE A 363 31.62 -16.36 27.93
CA PHE A 363 31.68 -14.96 28.37
C PHE A 363 31.80 -14.81 29.90
N THR A 364 31.89 -15.91 30.63
CA THR A 364 32.13 -15.93 32.07
C THR A 364 33.61 -16.17 32.37
N PRO A 365 34.29 -15.27 33.10
CA PRO A 365 35.66 -15.50 33.55
C PRO A 365 35.77 -16.69 34.52
N PRO A 366 36.94 -17.35 34.61
CA PRO A 366 37.16 -18.42 35.59
C PRO A 366 36.83 -17.97 37.02
N GLY A 367 36.18 -18.85 37.79
CA GLY A 367 35.66 -18.56 39.13
C GLY A 367 34.27 -17.92 39.14
N GLY A 368 33.65 -17.74 37.98
CA GLY A 368 32.24 -17.34 37.85
C GLY A 368 31.29 -18.53 37.76
N ASN A 369 29.99 -18.22 37.66
CA ASN A 369 28.92 -19.18 37.80
C ASN A 369 27.99 -19.15 36.57
N VAL A 370 27.51 -20.33 36.18
CA VAL A 370 26.48 -20.53 35.16
C VAL A 370 25.34 -21.33 35.77
N TYR A 371 24.16 -20.73 35.82
CA TYR A 371 22.94 -21.31 36.36
C TYR A 371 21.93 -21.52 35.23
N VAL A 372 21.50 -22.77 35.04
CA VAL A 372 20.55 -23.17 34.01
C VAL A 372 19.29 -23.68 34.68
N SER A 373 18.13 -23.15 34.30
CA SER A 373 16.86 -23.55 34.89
C SER A 373 15.67 -23.57 33.94
N ALA A 374 14.61 -24.27 34.32
CA ALA A 374 13.32 -24.21 33.64
C ALA A 374 12.15 -24.09 34.62
N LYS A 375 11.16 -23.26 34.27
CA LYS A 375 9.95 -23.00 35.07
C LYS A 375 8.72 -22.87 34.18
N CYS A 376 7.52 -23.08 34.73
CA CYS A 376 6.26 -22.87 34.00
C CYS A 376 5.59 -21.57 34.44
N GLU A 377 5.25 -20.70 33.48
CA GLU A 377 4.53 -19.45 33.70
C GLU A 377 3.52 -19.24 32.56
N ASN A 378 2.25 -18.94 32.89
CA ASN A 378 1.21 -18.55 31.92
C ASN A 378 1.09 -19.48 30.67
N ASP A 379 0.96 -20.80 30.88
CA ASP A 379 0.90 -21.82 29.81
C ASP A 379 2.15 -21.87 28.90
N GLN A 380 3.30 -21.44 29.42
CA GLN A 380 4.59 -21.54 28.74
C GLN A 380 5.65 -22.09 29.69
N VAL A 381 6.57 -22.88 29.15
CA VAL A 381 7.79 -23.26 29.87
C VAL A 381 8.88 -22.27 29.47
N ILE A 382 9.46 -21.60 30.46
CA ILE A 382 10.56 -20.66 30.34
C ILE A 382 11.84 -21.37 30.75
N PHE A 383 12.80 -21.42 29.85
CA PHE A 383 14.16 -21.85 30.10
C PHE A 383 15.05 -20.62 30.28
N SER A 384 15.88 -20.61 31.33
CA SER A 384 16.74 -19.48 31.67
C SER A 384 18.18 -19.94 31.88
N ILE A 385 19.12 -19.25 31.23
CA ILE A 385 20.56 -19.44 31.34
C ILE A 385 21.13 -18.15 31.90
N GLN A 386 21.52 -18.16 33.16
CA GLN A 386 22.12 -17.05 33.87
C GLN A 386 23.62 -17.25 34.01
N ASP A 387 24.39 -16.21 33.74
CA ASP A 387 25.84 -16.17 33.88
C ASP A 387 26.27 -14.99 34.75
N THR A 388 27.47 -15.09 35.36
CA THR A 388 28.10 -13.98 36.10
C THR A 388 29.25 -13.35 35.29
N GLY A 389 29.10 -13.31 33.96
CA GLY A 389 30.13 -12.88 33.04
C GLY A 389 30.25 -11.37 32.89
N ILE A 390 30.84 -10.96 31.77
CA ILE A 390 31.14 -9.54 31.49
C ILE A 390 29.88 -8.67 31.32
N GLY A 391 28.72 -9.28 31.07
CA GLY A 391 27.48 -8.59 30.75
C GLY A 391 27.48 -7.92 29.36
N ILE A 392 26.33 -7.36 28.99
CA ILE A 392 26.04 -6.77 27.68
C ILE A 392 25.63 -5.31 27.89
N PRO A 393 26.21 -4.35 27.13
CA PRO A 393 25.79 -2.96 27.18
C PRO A 393 24.33 -2.79 26.74
N GLN A 394 23.60 -1.89 27.41
CA GLN A 394 22.17 -1.67 27.15
C GLN A 394 21.85 -1.33 25.69
N LYS A 395 22.74 -0.58 25.02
CA LYS A 395 22.64 -0.21 23.59
C LYS A 395 22.69 -1.41 22.63
N ASP A 396 23.19 -2.55 23.08
CA ASP A 396 23.47 -3.71 22.24
C ASP A 396 22.43 -4.83 22.48
N LEU A 397 21.62 -4.76 23.55
CA LEU A 397 20.63 -5.79 23.93
C LEU A 397 19.61 -6.11 22.82
N ASP A 398 19.15 -5.10 22.08
CA ASP A 398 18.21 -5.30 20.97
C ASP A 398 18.89 -5.90 19.74
N ARG A 399 20.21 -5.71 19.63
CA ARG A 399 21.00 -5.99 18.43
C ARG A 399 21.74 -7.31 18.49
N ILE A 400 21.94 -7.91 19.66
CA ILE A 400 22.65 -9.19 19.80
C ILE A 400 21.98 -10.37 19.07
N PHE A 401 20.70 -10.22 18.70
CA PHE A 401 19.97 -11.20 17.90
C PHE A 401 20.06 -10.93 16.40
N GLU A 402 20.66 -9.81 15.97
CA GLU A 402 20.98 -9.54 14.57
C GLU A 402 22.08 -10.49 14.08
N ARG A 403 22.03 -10.85 12.80
CA ARG A 403 23.00 -11.76 12.17
C ARG A 403 24.37 -11.11 12.15
N PHE A 404 25.41 -11.89 12.48
CA PHE A 404 26.81 -11.44 12.49
C PHE A 404 27.12 -10.31 13.49
N TYR A 405 26.18 -9.98 14.37
CA TYR A 405 26.39 -8.91 15.33
C TYR A 405 27.32 -9.37 16.46
N LYS A 406 28.28 -8.51 16.82
CA LYS A 406 29.24 -8.72 17.91
C LYS A 406 29.36 -7.41 18.71
N THR A 407 29.24 -7.49 20.02
CA THR A 407 29.33 -6.35 20.96
C THR A 407 30.70 -5.68 20.95
N ASP A 408 31.79 -6.43 20.73
CA ASP A 408 33.14 -5.88 20.54
C ASP A 408 33.96 -6.74 19.56
N PRO A 409 34.05 -6.34 18.27
CA PRO A 409 34.81 -7.05 17.24
C PRO A 409 36.32 -7.18 17.56
N SER A 410 36.86 -6.32 18.42
CA SER A 410 38.29 -6.26 18.73
C SER A 410 38.70 -7.17 19.91
N ARG A 411 37.79 -7.41 20.85
CA ARG A 411 38.03 -8.23 22.05
C ARG A 411 37.52 -9.66 21.92
N SER A 412 36.44 -9.90 21.15
CA SER A 412 35.94 -11.25 20.91
C SER A 412 36.52 -11.84 19.62
N LYS A 413 37.71 -12.45 19.70
CA LYS A 413 38.34 -13.14 18.55
C LYS A 413 37.62 -14.41 18.09
N SER A 414 36.59 -14.86 18.82
CA SER A 414 35.91 -16.14 18.58
C SER A 414 34.40 -15.92 18.45
N GLY A 415 33.75 -16.69 17.57
CA GLY A 415 32.30 -16.72 17.33
C GLY A 415 31.88 -16.08 16.00
N THR A 416 30.94 -16.72 15.32
CA THR A 416 30.42 -16.30 14.00
C THR A 416 29.41 -15.15 14.09
N GLY A 417 28.81 -14.91 15.27
CA GLY A 417 27.69 -13.98 15.43
C GLY A 417 26.37 -14.48 14.82
N LEU A 418 26.31 -15.75 14.40
CA LEU A 418 25.07 -16.35 13.86
C LEU A 418 24.29 -17.11 14.93
N GLY A 419 24.97 -17.65 15.95
CA GLY A 419 24.36 -18.47 16.99
C GLY A 419 23.07 -17.87 17.58
N LEU A 420 23.11 -16.67 18.15
CA LEU A 420 21.92 -16.08 18.79
C LEU A 420 20.77 -15.82 17.81
N SER A 421 21.08 -15.48 16.55
CA SER A 421 20.07 -15.31 15.51
C SER A 421 19.39 -16.64 15.11
N ILE A 422 20.15 -17.73 15.04
CA ILE A 422 19.63 -19.08 14.81
C ILE A 422 18.76 -19.51 15.99
N ALA A 423 19.24 -19.31 17.23
CA ALA A 423 18.47 -19.62 18.43
C ALA A 423 17.13 -18.90 18.46
N ARG A 424 17.13 -17.58 18.15
CA ARG A 424 15.91 -16.77 18.08
C ARG A 424 14.93 -17.32 17.05
N HIS A 425 15.39 -17.58 15.82
CA HIS A 425 14.52 -18.10 14.77
C HIS A 425 13.96 -19.50 15.09
N LEU A 426 14.77 -20.37 15.70
CA LEU A 426 14.30 -21.69 16.14
C LEU A 426 13.21 -21.56 17.22
N VAL A 427 13.40 -20.70 18.22
CA VAL A 427 12.39 -20.44 19.25
C VAL A 427 11.10 -19.84 18.65
N GLU A 428 11.23 -18.86 17.74
CA GLU A 428 10.08 -18.26 17.05
C GLU A 428 9.31 -19.28 16.20
N ALA A 429 10.01 -20.21 15.53
CA ALA A 429 9.38 -21.32 14.79
C ALA A 429 8.61 -22.29 15.71
N HIS A 430 8.97 -22.34 16.99
CA HIS A 430 8.23 -23.03 18.06
C HIS A 430 7.13 -22.17 18.70
N GLN A 431 6.81 -20.99 18.15
CA GLN A 431 5.85 -20.03 18.70
C GLN A 431 6.26 -19.49 20.08
N GLY A 432 7.56 -19.55 20.37
CA GLY A 432 8.17 -19.03 21.57
C GLY A 432 8.69 -17.61 21.43
N LYS A 433 9.32 -17.12 22.49
CA LYS A 433 10.08 -15.86 22.49
C LYS A 433 11.44 -16.08 23.13
N LEU A 434 12.49 -15.48 22.59
CA LEU A 434 13.84 -15.42 23.19
C LEU A 434 14.14 -13.96 23.58
N TRP A 435 14.65 -13.73 24.79
CA TRP A 435 15.03 -12.42 25.29
C TRP A 435 16.26 -12.50 26.21
N VAL A 436 16.81 -11.34 26.55
CA VAL A 436 17.97 -11.23 27.44
C VAL A 436 17.76 -10.09 28.44
N GLU A 437 18.27 -10.30 29.65
CA GLU A 437 18.45 -9.28 30.67
C GLU A 437 19.92 -9.28 31.06
N SER A 438 20.60 -8.13 31.04
CA SER A 438 22.04 -8.09 31.30
C SER A 438 22.48 -6.74 31.84
N THR A 439 23.45 -6.78 32.74
CA THR A 439 24.11 -5.59 33.29
C THR A 439 25.62 -5.78 33.21
N ILE A 440 26.33 -4.77 32.68
CA ILE A 440 27.78 -4.83 32.53
C ILE A 440 28.44 -5.14 33.88
N GLY A 441 29.28 -6.17 33.91
CA GLY A 441 30.02 -6.61 35.09
C GLY A 441 29.20 -7.43 36.11
N GLN A 442 27.92 -7.66 35.88
CA GLN A 442 27.07 -8.54 36.71
C GLN A 442 26.65 -9.82 35.99
N GLY A 443 26.87 -9.89 34.67
CA GLY A 443 26.52 -11.03 33.83
C GLY A 443 25.21 -10.85 33.08
N SER A 444 24.71 -11.94 32.49
CA SER A 444 23.53 -11.93 31.63
C SER A 444 22.59 -13.09 31.97
N THR A 445 21.31 -12.92 31.68
CA THR A 445 20.30 -13.97 31.75
C THR A 445 19.58 -14.04 30.41
N PHE A 446 19.87 -15.09 29.66
CA PHE A 446 19.15 -15.42 28.43
C PHE A 446 17.98 -16.31 28.77
N SER A 447 16.78 -15.92 28.35
CA SER A 447 15.57 -16.70 28.60
C SER A 447 14.78 -16.93 27.31
N PHE A 448 14.23 -18.13 27.15
CA PHE A 448 13.27 -18.40 26.09
C PHE A 448 12.06 -19.17 26.58
N SER A 449 10.90 -18.89 25.97
CA SER A 449 9.64 -19.56 26.29
C SER A 449 9.20 -20.49 25.18
N ILE A 450 8.57 -21.62 25.54
CA ILE A 450 7.89 -22.53 24.62
C ILE A 450 6.48 -22.81 25.15
N PRO A 451 5.43 -22.70 24.32
CA PRO A 451 4.06 -23.02 24.74
C PRO A 451 3.92 -24.46 25.24
N THR A 452 3.15 -24.65 26.32
CA THR A 452 2.82 -25.99 26.82
C THR A 452 1.88 -26.70 25.86
N LEU A 453 2.00 -28.03 25.83
CA LEU A 453 1.06 -28.89 25.13
C LEU A 453 -0.28 -28.83 25.91
N LYS A 454 -1.33 -28.30 25.26
CA LYS A 454 -2.68 -28.25 25.85
C LYS A 454 -3.31 -29.63 25.94
#